data_AF-A0A368KR34-F1
#
_entry.id   AF-A0A368KR34-F1
#
_cell.length_a   1.000
_cell.length_b   1.000
_cell.length_c   1.000
_cell.angle_alpha   90.00
_cell.angle_beta   90.00
_cell.angle_gamma   90.00
#
_symmetry.space_group_name_H-M   'P 1'
#
loop_
_entity.id
_entity.type
_entity.pdbx_description
1 polymer ?
#
loop_
_entity_poly.entity_id
_entity_poly.type
_entity_poly.pdbx_seq_one_letter_code
_entity_poly.pdbx_strand_id
1 'polypeptide(L)'
;MTSLRHDFVFRLLLLVLLAWVVPGCQPQSEELTHAKRLLRISQGLTKSGERTGVVTQPWFQGQKIDLAELDQALAKGKQDILQVRKEFELVSVPDTPKSRHFSKLVGEYIDWQIDVALPAFQEVADLIKQENPASPATRQHVMELLITMNDNERARKREINAQARAMGASIQH
;
A
#
# COMPACT_ATOMS: atom_id res chain seq x y z
N MET A 1 -21.41 28.63 64.98
CA MET A 1 -22.10 29.37 63.91
C MET A 1 -21.03 29.99 63.02
N THR A 2 -21.04 29.63 61.72
CA THR A 2 -20.54 30.40 60.56
C THR A 2 -19.18 31.11 60.72
N SER A 3 -18.13 30.78 59.97
CA SER A 3 -18.12 30.97 58.52
C SER A 3 -16.84 30.37 57.91
N LEU A 4 -16.83 29.05 57.72
CA LEU A 4 -15.94 28.32 56.80
C LEU A 4 -16.37 28.58 55.34
N ARG A 5 -16.39 29.85 54.94
CA ARG A 5 -17.00 30.27 53.66
C ARG A 5 -16.17 31.28 52.87
N HIS A 6 -14.85 31.30 53.00
CA HIS A 6 -14.02 32.15 52.12
C HIS A 6 -12.76 31.48 51.56
N ASP A 7 -12.27 30.37 52.13
CA ASP A 7 -11.08 29.68 51.59
C ASP A 7 -11.37 28.68 50.46
N PHE A 8 -12.64 28.28 50.29
CA PHE A 8 -13.00 27.26 49.28
C PHE A 8 -13.17 27.84 47.87
N VAL A 9 -13.48 29.14 47.76
CA VAL A 9 -13.73 29.79 46.47
C VAL A 9 -12.41 30.15 45.77
N PHE A 10 -11.35 30.45 46.54
CA PHE A 10 -10.07 30.87 45.97
C PHE A 10 -9.20 29.71 45.45
N ARG A 11 -9.37 28.49 45.96
CA ARG A 11 -8.69 27.29 45.42
C ARG A 11 -9.41 26.65 44.24
N LEU A 12 -10.69 26.96 44.03
CA LEU A 12 -11.46 26.46 42.89
C LEU A 12 -11.20 27.26 41.59
N LEU A 13 -10.72 28.50 41.71
CA LEU A 13 -10.43 29.37 40.55
C LEU A 13 -9.05 29.14 39.92
N LEU A 14 -8.16 28.37 40.56
CA LEU A 14 -6.84 28.04 40.00
C LEU A 14 -6.81 26.72 39.18
N LEU A 15 -7.91 25.96 39.18
CA LEU A 15 -8.03 24.70 38.42
C LEU A 15 -8.74 24.84 37.07
N VAL A 16 -9.18 26.06 36.70
CA VAL A 16 -9.84 26.32 35.41
C VAL A 16 -8.85 26.83 34.34
N LEU A 17 -7.59 27.10 34.70
CA LEU A 17 -6.56 27.61 33.77
C LEU A 17 -5.59 26.56 33.20
N LEU A 18 -5.86 25.26 33.43
CA LEU A 18 -5.24 24.15 32.69
C LEU A 18 -6.19 23.54 31.65
N ALA A 19 -7.32 24.19 31.38
CA ALA A 19 -8.10 23.97 30.16
C ALA A 19 -7.51 24.76 28.98
N TRP A 20 -6.19 24.69 28.79
CA TRP A 20 -5.61 24.86 27.46
C TRP A 20 -6.03 23.65 26.64
N VAL A 21 -7.29 23.70 26.21
CA VAL A 21 -7.80 23.02 25.03
C VAL A 21 -6.92 23.51 23.89
N VAL A 22 -5.83 22.79 23.62
CA VAL A 22 -5.21 22.80 22.30
C VAL A 22 -6.26 22.17 21.38
N PRO A 23 -6.89 22.93 20.47
CA PRO A 23 -7.75 22.32 19.49
C PRO A 23 -6.84 21.55 18.53
N GLY A 24 -7.00 20.24 18.43
CA GLY A 24 -6.54 19.53 17.22
C GLY A 24 -5.65 18.29 17.35
N CYS A 25 -5.70 17.51 18.44
CA CYS A 25 -5.19 16.14 18.43
C CYS A 25 -6.12 15.22 19.21
N GLN A 26 -7.22 14.79 18.60
CA GLN A 26 -7.85 13.55 19.06
C GLN A 26 -6.80 12.43 18.88
N PRO A 27 -6.50 11.64 19.93
CA PRO A 27 -5.62 10.49 19.76
C PRO A 27 -6.19 9.58 18.68
N GLN A 28 -5.39 9.31 17.64
CA GLN A 28 -5.79 8.35 16.60
C GLN A 28 -5.89 6.96 17.25
N SER A 29 -6.92 6.19 16.87
CA SER A 29 -7.03 4.81 17.32
C SER A 29 -5.83 4.00 16.82
N GLU A 30 -5.38 3.03 17.61
CA GLU A 30 -4.28 2.14 17.23
C GLU A 30 -4.58 1.41 15.91
N GLU A 31 -5.85 1.06 15.68
CA GLU A 31 -6.33 0.49 14.42
C GLU A 31 -6.06 1.42 13.23
N LEU A 32 -6.37 2.71 13.35
CA LEU A 32 -6.15 3.69 12.28
C LEU A 32 -4.67 3.92 12.02
N THR A 33 -3.85 4.00 13.08
CA THR A 33 -2.40 4.12 12.96
C THR A 33 -1.79 2.91 12.26
N HIS A 34 -2.23 1.70 12.63
CA HIS A 34 -1.85 0.45 11.98
C HIS A 34 -2.24 0.42 10.50
N ALA A 35 -3.50 0.76 10.19
CA ALA A 35 -4.00 0.78 8.83
C ALA A 35 -3.19 1.73 7.92
N LYS A 36 -2.93 2.95 8.39
CA LYS A 36 -2.11 3.93 7.67
C LYS A 36 -0.68 3.45 7.44
N ARG A 37 -0.09 2.77 8.43
CA ARG A 37 1.28 2.24 8.30
C ARG A 37 1.36 1.17 7.22
N LEU A 38 0.44 0.19 7.24
CA LEU A 38 0.40 -0.87 6.24
C LEU A 38 0.08 -0.33 4.84
N LEU A 39 -0.84 0.63 4.71
CA LEU A 39 -1.10 1.30 3.44
C LEU A 39 0.15 1.99 2.89
N ARG A 40 0.89 2.71 3.74
CA ARG A 40 2.15 3.36 3.34
C ARG A 40 3.19 2.34 2.85
N ILE A 41 3.37 1.24 3.58
CA ILE A 41 4.28 0.16 3.18
C ILE A 41 3.85 -0.40 1.81
N SER A 42 2.55 -0.63 1.61
CA SER A 42 2.02 -1.17 0.36
C SER A 42 2.17 -0.24 -0.86
N GLN A 43 2.37 1.08 -0.67
CA GLN A 43 2.62 2.02 -1.79
C GLN A 43 3.91 1.70 -2.55
N GLY A 44 4.87 1.02 -1.92
CA GLY A 44 6.07 0.52 -2.60
C GLY A 44 5.75 -0.44 -3.75
N LEU A 45 4.64 -1.18 -3.66
CA LEU A 45 4.20 -2.13 -4.68
C LEU A 45 3.75 -1.42 -5.96
N THR A 46 3.03 -0.30 -5.83
CA THR A 46 2.57 0.50 -6.99
C THR A 46 3.76 1.04 -7.78
N LYS A 47 4.76 1.58 -7.09
CA LYS A 47 5.98 2.13 -7.72
C LYS A 47 6.79 1.07 -8.47
N SER A 48 6.76 -0.18 -7.99
CA SER A 48 7.39 -1.31 -8.68
C SER A 48 6.74 -1.58 -10.03
N GLY A 49 5.40 -1.65 -10.08
CA GLY A 49 4.65 -1.91 -11.32
C GLY A 49 4.75 -0.76 -12.34
N GLU A 50 4.69 0.49 -11.89
CA GLU A 50 4.78 1.68 -12.76
C GLU A 50 6.08 1.71 -13.57
N ARG A 51 7.21 1.36 -12.94
CA ARG A 51 8.52 1.40 -13.59
C ARG A 51 8.62 0.42 -14.76
N THR A 52 8.21 -0.82 -14.54
CA THR A 52 8.17 -1.84 -15.59
C THR A 52 7.17 -1.44 -16.69
N GLY A 53 6.02 -0.88 -16.31
CA GLY A 53 5.02 -0.39 -17.26
C GLY A 53 5.56 0.70 -18.20
N VAL A 54 6.30 1.67 -17.67
CA VAL A 54 6.90 2.76 -18.47
C VAL A 54 7.93 2.23 -19.46
N VAL A 55 8.84 1.34 -19.02
CA VAL A 55 9.90 0.80 -19.89
C VAL A 55 9.33 -0.09 -21.00
N THR A 56 8.25 -0.83 -20.72
CA THR A 56 7.62 -1.75 -21.67
C THR A 56 6.61 -1.08 -22.61
N GLN A 57 6.19 0.16 -22.32
CA GLN A 57 5.17 0.87 -23.11
C GLN A 57 5.49 0.94 -24.61
N PRO A 58 6.71 1.26 -25.07
CA PRO A 58 7.00 1.31 -26.51
C PRO A 58 6.91 -0.06 -27.18
N TRP A 59 7.22 -1.14 -26.45
CA TRP A 59 7.10 -2.51 -26.96
C TRP A 59 5.65 -2.87 -27.29
N PHE A 60 4.70 -2.45 -26.44
CA PHE A 60 3.26 -2.57 -26.74
C PHE A 60 2.80 -1.72 -27.93
N GLN A 61 3.56 -0.69 -28.30
CA GLN A 61 3.32 0.12 -29.49
C GLN A 61 4.02 -0.44 -30.74
N GLY A 62 4.64 -1.62 -30.64
CA GLY A 62 5.38 -2.25 -31.74
C GLY A 62 6.77 -1.64 -31.99
N GLN A 63 7.31 -0.90 -31.02
CA GLN A 63 8.64 -0.33 -31.09
C GLN A 63 9.65 -1.22 -30.37
N LYS A 64 10.94 -1.02 -30.69
CA LYS A 64 12.01 -1.64 -29.90
C LYS A 64 12.16 -0.92 -28.57
N ILE A 65 12.47 -1.67 -27.53
CA ILE A 65 12.90 -1.12 -26.23
C ILE A 65 14.34 -1.52 -25.91
N ASP A 66 14.95 -0.79 -24.98
CA ASP A 66 16.25 -1.16 -24.41
C ASP A 66 16.07 -2.31 -23.41
N LEU A 67 16.71 -3.45 -23.71
CA LEU A 67 16.63 -4.64 -22.87
C LEU A 67 17.41 -4.48 -21.55
N ALA A 68 18.44 -3.64 -21.51
CA ALA A 68 19.17 -3.35 -20.27
C ALA A 68 18.31 -2.52 -19.31
N GLU A 69 17.54 -1.55 -19.83
CA GLU A 69 16.57 -0.79 -19.03
C GLU A 69 15.45 -1.70 -18.49
N LEU A 70 14.98 -2.65 -19.31
CA LEU A 70 14.00 -3.65 -18.89
C LEU A 70 14.54 -4.51 -17.73
N ASP A 71 15.76 -5.04 -17.86
CA ASP A 71 16.38 -5.86 -16.81
C ASP A 71 16.58 -5.07 -15.52
N GLN A 72 17.01 -3.81 -15.62
CA GLN A 72 17.16 -2.94 -14.45
C GLN A 72 15.81 -2.65 -13.78
N ALA A 73 14.76 -2.38 -14.56
CA ALA A 73 13.43 -2.12 -14.04
C ALA A 73 12.87 -3.34 -13.29
N LEU A 74 13.01 -4.54 -13.86
CA LEU A 74 12.57 -5.80 -13.24
C LEU A 74 13.36 -6.11 -11.97
N ALA A 75 14.68 -5.98 -12.01
CA ALA A 75 15.54 -6.21 -10.85
C ALA A 75 15.17 -5.28 -9.69
N LYS A 76 14.93 -3.99 -9.98
CA LYS A 76 14.46 -3.07 -8.94
C LYS A 76 13.04 -3.39 -8.49
N GLY A 77 12.11 -3.68 -9.40
CA GLY A 77 10.74 -4.01 -9.02
C GLY A 77 10.68 -5.20 -8.07
N LYS A 78 11.44 -6.26 -8.37
CA LYS A 78 11.64 -7.40 -7.48
C LYS A 78 12.20 -6.99 -6.12
N GLN A 79 13.25 -6.17 -6.11
CA GLN A 79 13.83 -5.67 -4.86
C GLN A 79 12.81 -4.89 -4.02
N ASP A 80 12.02 -4.01 -4.65
CA ASP A 80 11.03 -3.17 -4.00
C ASP A 80 9.90 -4.03 -3.40
N ILE A 81 9.40 -5.04 -4.12
CA ILE A 81 8.40 -5.98 -3.61
C ILE A 81 8.93 -6.79 -2.41
N LEU A 82 10.17 -7.30 -2.50
CA LEU A 82 10.78 -8.04 -1.39
C LEU A 82 11.05 -7.14 -0.17
N GLN A 83 11.38 -5.88 -0.40
CA GLN A 83 11.55 -4.89 0.67
C GLN A 83 10.22 -4.60 1.36
N VAL A 84 9.12 -4.44 0.60
CA VAL A 84 7.77 -4.29 1.15
C VAL A 84 7.40 -5.47 2.04
N ARG A 85 7.70 -6.71 1.60
CA ARG A 85 7.42 -7.91 2.42
C ARG A 85 8.19 -7.90 3.74
N LYS A 86 9.49 -7.55 3.71
CA LYS A 86 10.29 -7.41 4.93
C LYS A 86 9.74 -6.34 5.86
N GLU A 87 9.36 -5.18 5.34
CA GLU A 87 8.79 -4.09 6.14
C GLU A 87 7.44 -4.48 6.76
N PHE A 88 6.63 -5.23 6.01
CA PHE A 88 5.35 -5.77 6.48
C PHE A 88 5.54 -6.72 7.67
N GLU A 89 6.51 -7.64 7.60
CA GLU A 89 6.80 -8.61 8.67
C GLU A 89 7.26 -7.95 9.98
N LEU A 90 7.79 -6.73 9.91
CA LEU A 90 8.22 -5.94 11.08
C LEU A 90 7.08 -5.13 11.72
N VAL A 91 5.88 -5.12 11.14
CA VAL A 91 4.74 -4.38 11.70
C VAL A 91 4.03 -5.22 12.76
N SER A 92 4.08 -4.76 14.01
CA SER A 92 3.26 -5.32 15.07
C SER A 92 1.77 -5.13 14.76
N VAL A 93 0.99 -6.20 14.90
CA VAL A 93 -0.46 -6.17 14.67
C VAL A 93 -1.18 -5.94 16.00
N PRO A 94 -1.99 -4.88 16.15
CA PRO A 94 -2.82 -4.69 17.34
C PRO A 94 -3.75 -5.88 17.59
N ASP A 95 -4.03 -6.18 18.87
CA ASP A 95 -4.90 -7.29 19.28
C ASP A 95 -6.39 -6.95 19.10
N THR A 96 -6.79 -6.60 17.88
CA THR A 96 -8.18 -6.40 17.51
C THR A 96 -8.56 -7.26 16.30
N PRO A 97 -9.81 -7.76 16.22
CA PRO A 97 -10.27 -8.52 15.05
C PRO A 97 -10.09 -7.75 13.74
N LYS A 98 -10.36 -6.44 13.74
CA LYS A 98 -10.20 -5.58 12.55
C LYS A 98 -8.74 -5.47 12.12
N SER A 99 -7.82 -5.27 13.05
CA SER A 99 -6.39 -5.15 12.75
C SER A 99 -5.80 -6.45 12.23
N ARG A 100 -6.18 -7.60 12.82
CA ARG A 100 -5.79 -8.92 12.31
C ARG A 100 -6.31 -9.17 10.90
N HIS A 101 -7.59 -8.88 10.67
CA HIS A 101 -8.20 -9.06 9.35
C HIS A 101 -7.53 -8.17 8.30
N PHE A 102 -7.29 -6.90 8.63
CA PHE A 102 -6.62 -5.97 7.72
C PHE A 102 -5.18 -6.40 7.41
N SER A 103 -4.40 -6.78 8.43
CA SER A 103 -3.06 -7.35 8.22
C SER A 103 -3.10 -8.59 7.32
N LYS A 104 -4.08 -9.47 7.50
CA LYS A 104 -4.24 -10.66 6.66
C LYS A 104 -4.46 -10.28 5.20
N LEU A 105 -5.40 -9.37 4.91
CA LEU A 105 -5.69 -8.93 3.53
C LEU A 105 -4.45 -8.30 2.86
N VAL A 106 -3.72 -7.44 3.59
CA VAL A 106 -2.49 -6.81 3.06
C VAL A 106 -1.39 -7.86 2.84
N GLY A 107 -1.22 -8.79 3.78
CA GLY A 107 -0.25 -9.88 3.66
C GLY A 107 -0.53 -10.77 2.45
N GLU A 108 -1.77 -11.22 2.27
CA GLU A 108 -2.19 -12.02 1.11
C GLU A 108 -1.99 -11.29 -0.21
N TYR A 109 -2.13 -9.97 -0.22
CA TYR A 109 -1.86 -9.16 -1.40
C TYR A 109 -0.36 -9.04 -1.70
N ILE A 110 0.49 -8.87 -0.69
CA ILE A 110 1.95 -8.90 -0.86
C ILE A 110 2.41 -10.27 -1.36
N ASP A 111 1.87 -11.35 -0.80
CA ASP A 111 2.20 -12.71 -1.21
C ASP A 111 1.76 -12.97 -2.66
N TRP A 112 0.58 -12.49 -3.05
CA TRP A 112 0.14 -12.53 -4.44
C TRP A 112 1.07 -11.74 -5.40
N GLN A 113 1.61 -10.60 -4.97
CA GLN A 113 2.61 -9.86 -5.78
C GLN A 113 3.89 -10.69 -5.98
N ILE A 114 4.31 -11.45 -4.98
CA ILE A 114 5.52 -12.28 -5.04
C ILE A 114 5.30 -13.55 -5.85
N ASP A 115 4.20 -14.26 -5.59
CA ASP A 115 3.97 -15.61 -6.11
C ASP A 115 3.29 -15.61 -7.48
N VAL A 116 2.60 -14.51 -7.85
CA VAL A 116 1.84 -14.42 -9.10
C VAL A 116 2.34 -13.27 -9.97
N ALA A 117 2.38 -12.04 -9.46
CA ALA A 117 2.69 -10.89 -10.31
C ALA A 117 4.15 -10.86 -10.76
N LEU A 118 5.10 -11.12 -9.86
CA LEU A 118 6.53 -11.16 -10.21
C LEU A 118 6.86 -12.20 -11.29
N PRO A 119 6.41 -13.47 -11.19
CA PRO A 119 6.57 -14.45 -12.26
C PRO A 119 5.94 -14.00 -13.58
N ALA A 120 4.73 -13.43 -13.55
CA ALA A 120 4.07 -12.95 -14.76
C ALA A 120 4.87 -11.81 -15.43
N PHE A 121 5.42 -10.87 -14.65
CA PHE A 121 6.29 -9.83 -15.21
C PHE A 121 7.59 -10.40 -15.80
N GLN A 122 8.13 -11.47 -15.21
CA GLN A 122 9.28 -12.17 -15.76
C GLN A 122 8.94 -12.87 -17.09
N GLU A 123 7.78 -13.53 -17.16
CA GLU A 123 7.29 -14.15 -18.40
C GLU A 123 7.13 -13.12 -19.53
N VAL A 124 6.52 -11.97 -19.22
CA VAL A 124 6.41 -10.86 -20.18
C VAL A 124 7.79 -10.37 -20.62
N ALA A 125 8.74 -10.24 -19.70
CA ALA A 125 10.10 -9.84 -20.04
C ALA A 125 10.82 -10.84 -20.94
N ASP A 126 10.63 -12.12 -20.69
CA ASP A 126 11.22 -13.19 -21.50
C ASP A 126 10.63 -13.18 -22.92
N LEU A 127 9.31 -12.96 -23.06
CA LEU A 127 8.66 -12.75 -24.35
C LEU A 127 9.19 -11.50 -25.08
N ILE A 128 9.38 -10.40 -24.36
CA ILE A 128 9.97 -9.18 -24.93
C ILE A 128 11.39 -9.46 -25.45
N LYS A 129 12.22 -10.18 -24.69
CA LYS A 129 13.60 -10.52 -25.10
C LYS A 129 13.64 -11.46 -26.32
N GLN A 130 12.66 -12.34 -26.44
CA GLN A 130 12.52 -13.22 -27.60
C GLN A 130 12.08 -12.44 -28.85
N GLU A 131 11.21 -11.44 -28.70
CA GLU A 131 10.62 -10.71 -29.82
C GLU A 131 10.61 -9.19 -29.58
N ASN A 132 11.71 -8.50 -29.95
CA ASN A 132 11.88 -7.04 -29.80
C ASN A 132 12.20 -6.37 -31.16
N PRO A 133 11.22 -5.79 -31.88
CA PRO A 133 9.87 -5.47 -31.42
C PRO A 133 8.90 -6.66 -31.56
N ALA A 134 7.80 -6.60 -30.81
CA ALA A 134 6.77 -7.64 -30.81
C ALA A 134 6.02 -7.78 -32.15
N SER A 135 5.56 -8.99 -32.46
CA SER A 135 4.45 -9.17 -33.39
C SER A 135 3.11 -8.77 -32.76
N PRO A 136 2.06 -8.49 -33.56
CA PRO A 136 0.71 -8.27 -33.05
C PRO A 136 0.20 -9.46 -32.21
N ALA A 137 0.53 -10.69 -32.58
CA ALA A 137 0.09 -11.90 -31.89
C ALA A 137 0.68 -11.99 -30.47
N THR A 138 1.99 -11.76 -30.33
CA THR A 138 2.66 -11.77 -29.02
C THR A 138 2.17 -10.65 -28.12
N ARG A 139 1.92 -9.45 -28.67
CA ARG A 139 1.32 -8.36 -27.88
C ARG A 139 -0.06 -8.72 -27.36
N GLN A 140 -0.91 -9.32 -28.20
CA GLN A 140 -2.25 -9.72 -27.79
C GLN A 140 -2.20 -10.75 -26.66
N HIS A 141 -1.32 -11.75 -26.78
CA HIS A 141 -1.11 -12.76 -25.74
C HIS A 141 -0.67 -12.13 -24.41
N VAL A 142 0.33 -11.24 -24.43
CA VAL A 142 0.80 -10.54 -23.23
C VAL A 142 -0.32 -9.68 -22.63
N MET A 143 -1.12 -8.98 -23.45
CA MET A 143 -2.22 -8.16 -22.96
C MET A 143 -3.29 -8.99 -22.24
N GLU A 144 -3.61 -10.18 -22.73
CA GLU A 144 -4.58 -11.09 -22.08
C GLU A 144 -4.11 -11.55 -20.70
N LEU A 145 -2.81 -11.88 -20.58
CA LEU A 145 -2.16 -12.20 -19.31
C LEU A 145 -2.27 -11.02 -18.32
N LEU A 146 -1.91 -9.82 -18.78
CA LEU A 146 -1.90 -8.63 -17.94
C LEU A 146 -3.30 -8.14 -17.54
N ILE A 147 -4.31 -8.29 -18.41
CA ILE A 147 -5.71 -7.96 -18.09
C ILE A 147 -6.21 -8.81 -16.92
N THR A 148 -6.02 -10.13 -17.00
CA THR A 148 -6.43 -11.07 -15.96
C THR A 148 -5.75 -10.74 -14.63
N MET A 149 -4.45 -10.42 -14.67
CA MET A 149 -3.69 -10.03 -13.50
C MET A 149 -4.18 -8.70 -12.89
N ASN A 150 -4.44 -7.69 -13.72
CA ASN A 150 -4.93 -6.38 -13.29
C ASN A 150 -6.34 -6.46 -12.68
N ASP A 151 -7.23 -7.32 -13.19
CA ASP A 151 -8.56 -7.50 -12.60
C ASP A 151 -8.50 -8.13 -11.21
N ASN A 152 -7.63 -9.13 -11.03
CA ASN A 152 -7.34 -9.72 -9.72
C ASN A 152 -6.73 -8.68 -8.76
N GLU A 153 -5.78 -7.89 -9.24
CA GLU A 153 -5.15 -6.83 -8.44
C GLU A 153 -6.19 -5.80 -7.97
N ARG A 154 -7.07 -5.35 -8.87
CA ARG A 154 -8.16 -4.41 -8.56
C ARG A 154 -9.14 -4.98 -7.55
N ALA A 155 -9.50 -6.27 -7.63
CA ALA A 155 -10.36 -6.92 -6.65
C ALA A 155 -9.74 -6.88 -5.25
N ARG A 156 -8.48 -7.30 -5.11
CA ARG A 156 -7.74 -7.29 -3.84
C ARG A 156 -7.59 -5.87 -3.28
N LYS A 157 -7.20 -4.90 -4.10
CA LYS A 157 -7.09 -3.48 -3.70
C LYS A 157 -8.44 -2.93 -3.21
N ARG A 158 -9.56 -3.31 -3.84
CA ARG A 158 -10.91 -2.90 -3.38
C ARG A 158 -11.22 -3.43 -1.99
N GLU A 159 -10.92 -4.70 -1.72
CA GLU A 159 -11.14 -5.30 -0.40
C GLU A 159 -10.29 -4.64 0.70
N ILE A 160 -8.99 -4.44 0.43
CA ILE A 160 -8.07 -3.73 1.33
C ILE A 160 -8.59 -2.31 1.60
N ASN A 161 -8.97 -1.58 0.56
CA ASN A 161 -9.42 -0.20 0.69
C ASN A 161 -10.75 -0.10 1.46
N ALA A 162 -11.67 -1.04 1.26
CA ALA A 162 -12.92 -1.10 2.01
C ALA A 162 -12.65 -1.31 3.52
N GLN A 163 -11.76 -2.26 3.85
CA GLN A 163 -11.40 -2.54 5.24
C GLN A 163 -10.66 -1.37 5.89
N ALA A 164 -9.71 -0.74 5.19
CA ALA A 164 -9.00 0.45 5.69
C ALA A 164 -9.96 1.62 5.96
N ARG A 165 -10.95 1.86 5.09
CA ARG A 165 -12.01 2.87 5.32
C ARG A 165 -12.86 2.54 6.54
N ALA A 166 -13.18 1.26 6.77
CA ALA A 166 -13.90 0.81 7.97
C ALA A 166 -13.09 0.99 9.28
N MET A 167 -11.78 1.20 9.17
CA MET A 167 -10.86 1.55 10.26
C MET A 167 -10.62 3.07 10.36
N GLY A 168 -11.28 3.89 9.53
CA GLY A 168 -11.19 5.36 9.54
C GLY A 168 -10.07 5.94 8.67
N ALA A 169 -9.41 5.14 7.83
CA ALA A 169 -8.37 5.64 6.94
C ALA A 169 -8.99 6.41 5.77
N SER A 170 -8.48 7.62 5.51
CA SER A 170 -8.70 8.32 4.25
C SER A 170 -7.74 7.77 3.21
N ILE A 171 -8.29 7.33 2.07
CA ILE A 171 -7.51 6.80 0.95
C ILE A 171 -7.57 7.85 -0.14
N GLN A 172 -6.46 8.53 -0.36
CA GLN A 172 -6.29 9.43 -1.49
C GLN A 172 -6.00 8.57 -2.73
N HIS A 173 -6.75 8.85 -3.80
CA HIS A 173 -6.61 8.20 -5.11
C HIS A 173 -5.46 8.80 -5.89
#